data_AF-A0A1F3CX01-F1
#
_entry.id   AF-A0A1F3CX01-F1
#
_cell.length_a   1.000
_cell.length_b   1.000
_cell.length_c   1.000
_cell.angle_alpha   90.00
_cell.angle_beta   90.00
_cell.angle_gamma   90.00
#
_symmetry.space_group_name_H-M   'P 1'
#
loop_
_entity.id
_entity.type
_entity.pdbx_description
1 polymer ?
#
loop_
_entity_poly.entity_id
_entity_poly.type
_entity_poly.pdbx_seq_one_letter_code
_entity_poly.pdbx_strand_id
1 'polypeptide(L)'
;MKATESENNIQLSEPVCDFRYLIDIVNGKTYLISGIMDVFLKQVPEDIQCINEAITNTDYKTIKSYTHTMKSSVSIMGISILMPVLMEMENLGIAETDIEKIKQLNLKLKVICVQAIDEIKKEKLNYNHAILKKTINKNSKS
;
A
#
# COMPACT_ATOMS: atom_id res chain seq x y z
N MET A 1 10.04 -41.71 -9.83
CA MET A 1 8.94 -40.86 -10.34
C MET A 1 9.13 -39.46 -9.81
N LYS A 2 9.20 -38.47 -10.70
CA LYS A 2 9.17 -37.03 -10.39
C LYS A 2 7.71 -36.56 -10.30
N ALA A 3 7.47 -35.61 -9.39
CA ALA A 3 6.60 -34.43 -9.47
C ALA A 3 6.19 -34.07 -8.03
N THR A 4 6.86 -33.12 -7.35
CA THR A 4 6.69 -31.65 -7.41
C THR A 4 5.36 -31.17 -6.83
N GLU A 5 5.43 -30.50 -5.68
CA GLU A 5 4.59 -29.36 -5.36
C GLU A 5 5.46 -28.39 -4.54
N SER A 6 6.12 -27.50 -5.27
CA SER A 6 6.79 -26.33 -4.70
C SER A 6 5.72 -25.31 -4.37
N GLU A 7 5.34 -25.24 -3.10
CA GLU A 7 4.58 -24.10 -2.59
C GLU A 7 5.47 -22.85 -2.75
N ASN A 8 4.99 -21.91 -3.57
CA ASN A 8 5.60 -20.62 -3.79
C ASN A 8 5.59 -19.82 -2.48
N ASN A 9 6.59 -20.04 -1.64
CA ASN A 9 6.87 -19.23 -0.48
C ASN A 9 7.48 -17.93 -1.00
N ILE A 10 6.66 -16.90 -1.26
CA ILE A 10 7.16 -15.55 -1.52
C ILE A 10 7.75 -15.05 -0.20
N GLN A 11 9.01 -15.35 0.00
CA GLN A 11 9.80 -14.88 1.14
C GLN A 11 10.14 -13.41 0.87
N LEU A 12 9.24 -12.51 1.29
CA LEU A 12 9.46 -11.07 1.21
C LEU A 12 10.50 -10.66 2.26
N SER A 13 11.78 -10.77 1.91
CA SER A 13 12.91 -10.39 2.79
C SER A 13 13.32 -8.93 2.65
N GLU A 14 12.93 -8.27 1.56
CA GLU A 14 13.27 -6.87 1.29
C GLU A 14 12.08 -5.95 1.59
N PRO A 15 12.32 -4.74 2.13
CA PRO A 15 11.28 -3.73 2.30
C PRO A 15 10.58 -3.41 0.98
N VAL A 16 9.25 -3.30 1.01
CA VAL A 16 8.46 -2.91 -0.17
C VAL A 16 8.16 -1.41 -0.20
N CYS A 17 8.29 -0.71 0.93
CA CYS A 17 8.09 0.73 1.03
C CYS A 17 9.39 1.52 0.83
N ASP A 18 9.24 2.70 0.22
CA ASP A 18 10.30 3.71 0.14
C ASP A 18 9.71 5.10 0.44
N PHE A 19 10.04 5.61 1.63
CA PHE A 19 9.46 6.86 2.12
C PHE A 19 10.18 8.12 1.64
N ARG A 20 11.24 8.02 0.82
CA ARG A 20 12.00 9.19 0.36
C ARG A 20 11.10 10.22 -0.33
N TYR A 21 10.27 9.76 -1.26
CA TYR A 21 9.33 10.64 -1.95
C TYR A 21 8.35 11.32 -0.99
N LEU A 22 7.76 10.56 -0.06
CA LEU A 22 6.89 11.12 0.99
C LEU A 22 7.60 12.20 1.82
N ILE A 23 8.82 11.91 2.27
CA ILE A 23 9.64 12.84 3.07
C ILE A 23 9.90 14.12 2.30
N ASP A 24 10.25 14.00 1.01
CA ASP A 24 10.57 15.13 0.14
C ASP A 24 9.36 16.04 -0.09
N ILE A 25 8.18 15.47 -0.43
CA ILE A 25 6.97 16.27 -0.72
C ILE A 25 6.40 17.01 0.49
N VAL A 26 6.75 16.58 1.72
CA VAL A 26 6.37 17.28 2.96
C VAL A 26 7.53 17.99 3.64
N ASN A 27 8.68 18.09 2.97
CA ASN A 27 9.90 18.75 3.46
C ASN A 27 10.33 18.24 4.86
N GLY A 28 10.25 16.93 5.10
CA GLY A 28 10.66 16.32 6.37
C GLY A 28 9.80 16.69 7.58
N LYS A 29 8.64 17.32 7.39
CA LYS A 29 7.72 17.68 8.48
C LYS A 29 7.10 16.42 9.09
N THR A 30 7.64 15.99 10.22
CA THR A 30 7.30 14.71 10.89
C THR A 30 5.81 14.53 11.18
N TYR A 31 5.06 15.60 11.50
CA TYR A 31 3.62 15.51 11.73
C TYR A 31 2.82 15.26 10.45
N LEU A 32 3.28 15.78 9.30
CA LEU A 32 2.67 15.51 7.99
C LEU A 32 2.99 14.09 7.53
N ILE A 33 4.24 13.64 7.73
CA ILE A 33 4.65 12.25 7.42
C ILE A 33 3.74 11.28 8.19
N SER A 34 3.64 11.45 9.52
CA SER A 34 2.77 10.61 10.35
C SER A 34 1.30 10.69 9.92
N GLY A 35 0.80 11.88 9.59
CA GLY A 35 -0.58 12.06 9.14
C GLY A 35 -0.88 11.36 7.82
N ILE A 36 0.04 11.40 6.85
CA ILE A 36 -0.12 10.70 5.57
C ILE A 36 -0.02 9.19 5.76
N MET A 37 0.88 8.72 6.63
CA MET A 37 0.94 7.31 7.02
C MET A 37 -0.38 6.85 7.66
N ASP A 38 -1.02 7.67 8.51
CA ASP A 38 -2.33 7.37 9.09
C ASP A 38 -3.43 7.23 8.04
N VAL A 39 -3.46 8.16 7.08
CA VAL A 39 -4.42 8.09 5.96
C VAL A 39 -4.24 6.79 5.19
N PHE A 40 -3.00 6.40 4.87
CA PHE A 40 -2.73 5.15 4.15
C PHE A 40 -3.16 3.92 4.95
N LEU A 41 -2.78 3.86 6.24
CA LEU A 41 -3.10 2.73 7.13
C LEU A 41 -4.60 2.52 7.32
N LYS A 42 -5.40 3.57 7.15
CA LYS A 42 -6.86 3.50 7.18
C LYS A 42 -7.46 3.17 5.81
N GLN A 43 -7.08 3.91 4.78
CA GLN A 43 -7.73 3.86 3.47
C GLN A 43 -7.44 2.58 2.70
N VAL A 44 -6.20 2.11 2.72
CA VAL A 44 -5.78 0.96 1.88
C VAL A 44 -6.49 -0.35 2.25
N PRO A 45 -6.69 -0.69 3.53
CA PRO A 45 -7.53 -1.83 3.90
C PRO A 45 -8.97 -1.72 3.39
N GLU A 46 -9.58 -0.54 3.47
CA GLU A 46 -10.93 -0.27 2.97
C GLU A 46 -10.99 -0.43 1.44
N ASP A 47 -10.01 0.14 0.71
CA ASP A 47 -9.91 0.01 -0.75
C ASP A 47 -9.77 -1.45 -1.19
N ILE A 48 -8.95 -2.25 -0.50
CA ILE A 48 -8.78 -3.69 -0.76
C ILE A 48 -10.11 -4.43 -0.55
N GLN A 49 -10.86 -4.09 0.50
CA GLN A 49 -12.18 -4.67 0.74
C GLN A 49 -13.13 -4.36 -0.42
N CYS A 50 -13.22 -3.10 -0.85
CA CYS A 50 -14.06 -2.70 -1.97
C CYS A 50 -13.66 -3.41 -3.27
N ILE A 51 -12.36 -3.58 -3.54
CA ILE A 51 -11.87 -4.35 -4.69
C ILE A 51 -12.30 -5.82 -4.58
N ASN A 52 -12.21 -6.45 -3.41
CA ASN A 52 -12.64 -7.85 -3.22
C ASN A 52 -14.14 -8.05 -3.49
N GLU A 53 -14.97 -7.12 -2.99
CA GLU A 53 -16.42 -7.13 -3.21
C GLU A 53 -16.74 -6.94 -4.69
N ALA A 54 -16.08 -5.98 -5.34
CA ALA A 54 -16.24 -5.72 -6.78
C ALA A 54 -15.82 -6.93 -7.63
N ILE A 55 -14.73 -7.61 -7.28
CA ILE A 55 -14.30 -8.86 -7.93
C ILE A 55 -15.36 -9.95 -7.80
N THR A 56 -15.95 -10.10 -6.60
CA THR A 56 -17.00 -11.10 -6.35
C THR A 56 -18.24 -10.83 -7.21
N ASN A 57 -18.57 -9.55 -7.41
CA ASN A 57 -19.72 -9.12 -8.21
C ASN A 57 -19.40 -8.91 -9.69
N THR A 58 -18.16 -9.14 -10.13
CA THR A 58 -17.68 -8.82 -11.50
C THR A 58 -17.96 -7.35 -11.89
N ASP A 59 -17.83 -6.44 -10.93
CA ASP A 59 -18.01 -5.00 -11.13
C ASP A 59 -16.70 -4.35 -11.59
N TYR A 60 -16.47 -4.41 -12.90
CA TYR A 60 -15.27 -3.84 -13.55
C TYR A 60 -15.13 -2.33 -13.34
N LYS A 61 -16.25 -1.60 -13.26
CA LYS A 61 -16.23 -0.15 -13.05
C LYS A 61 -15.68 0.20 -11.67
N THR A 62 -16.11 -0.53 -10.64
CA THR A 62 -15.63 -0.36 -9.28
C THR A 62 -14.17 -0.81 -9.16
N ILE A 63 -13.80 -1.95 -9.77
CA ILE A 63 -12.40 -2.41 -9.83
C ILE A 63 -11.50 -1.30 -10.40
N LYS A 64 -11.84 -0.78 -11.59
CA LYS A 64 -11.12 0.32 -12.25
C LYS A 64 -10.95 1.52 -11.31
N SER A 65 -12.04 1.96 -10.69
CA SER A 65 -12.04 3.15 -9.85
C SER A 65 -11.10 3.00 -8.65
N TYR A 66 -11.18 1.89 -7.92
CA TYR A 66 -10.34 1.67 -6.75
C TYR A 66 -8.87 1.41 -7.13
N THR A 67 -8.61 0.68 -8.22
CA THR A 67 -7.23 0.48 -8.69
C THR A 67 -6.58 1.79 -9.13
N HIS A 68 -7.35 2.69 -9.76
CA HIS A 68 -6.88 4.03 -10.14
C HIS A 68 -6.45 4.84 -8.92
N THR A 69 -7.33 4.96 -7.93
CA THR A 69 -7.08 5.68 -6.67
C THR A 69 -5.86 5.09 -5.95
N MET A 70 -5.79 3.77 -5.86
CA MET A 70 -4.75 3.07 -5.12
C MET A 70 -3.36 3.28 -5.71
N LYS A 71 -3.20 3.52 -7.03
CA LYS A 71 -1.91 3.87 -7.65
C LYS A 71 -1.27 5.10 -7.00
N SER A 72 -2.08 6.13 -6.70
CA SER A 72 -1.59 7.33 -6.03
C SER A 72 -1.13 7.00 -4.60
N SER A 73 -1.96 6.27 -3.84
CA SER A 73 -1.65 5.85 -2.48
C SER A 73 -0.33 5.08 -2.39
N VAL A 74 -0.13 4.09 -3.26
CA VAL A 74 1.10 3.28 -3.27
C VAL A 74 2.31 4.05 -3.79
N SER A 75 2.11 4.99 -4.71
CA SER A 75 3.19 5.85 -5.22
C SER A 75 3.73 6.77 -4.13
N ILE A 76 2.87 7.34 -3.28
CA ILE A 76 3.29 8.20 -2.17
C ILE A 76 4.16 7.42 -1.17
N MET A 77 3.83 6.15 -0.92
CA MET A 77 4.59 5.27 -0.03
C MET A 77 5.77 4.56 -0.71
N GLY A 78 6.03 4.84 -1.98
CA GLY A 78 7.13 4.25 -2.74
C GLY A 78 7.01 2.75 -3.02
N ILE A 79 5.79 2.18 -2.99
CA ILE A 79 5.54 0.75 -3.19
C ILE A 79 5.52 0.44 -4.69
N SER A 80 6.67 0.63 -5.34
CA SER A 80 6.84 0.59 -6.80
C SER A 80 6.44 -0.75 -7.43
N ILE A 81 6.64 -1.86 -6.71
CA ILE A 81 6.28 -3.21 -7.16
C ILE A 81 4.77 -3.39 -7.43
N LEU A 82 3.91 -2.58 -6.82
CA LEU A 82 2.46 -2.62 -7.06
C LEU A 82 2.00 -1.81 -8.27
N MET A 83 2.82 -0.90 -8.77
CA MET A 83 2.43 -0.06 -9.92
C MET A 83 2.03 -0.89 -11.15
N PRO A 84 2.82 -1.88 -11.63
CA PRO A 84 2.40 -2.71 -12.77
C PRO A 84 1.17 -3.57 -12.47
N VAL A 85 0.99 -4.02 -11.22
CA VAL A 85 -0.18 -4.81 -10.82
C VAL A 85 -1.46 -3.98 -10.92
N LEU A 86 -1.45 -2.77 -10.35
CA LEU A 86 -2.60 -1.87 -10.35
C LEU A 86 -2.93 -1.33 -11.74
N MET A 87 -1.92 -1.02 -12.56
CA MET A 87 -2.14 -0.62 -13.95
C MET A 87 -2.82 -1.73 -14.76
N GLU A 88 -2.39 -2.98 -14.58
CA GLU A 88 -3.01 -4.10 -15.29
C GLU A 88 -4.45 -4.35 -14.82
N MET A 89 -4.70 -4.31 -13.50
CA MET A 89 -6.07 -4.43 -12.98
C MET A 89 -6.99 -3.32 -13.50
N GLU A 90 -6.49 -2.09 -13.56
CA GLU A 90 -7.24 -0.94 -14.11
C GLU A 90 -7.53 -1.13 -15.60
N ASN A 91 -6.55 -1.56 -16.40
CA ASN A 91 -6.71 -1.80 -17.83
C ASN A 91 -7.75 -2.91 -18.10
N LEU A 92 -7.71 -3.99 -17.32
CA LEU A 92 -8.70 -5.07 -17.41
C LEU A 92 -10.09 -4.58 -16.97
N GLY A 93 -10.16 -3.70 -15.96
CA GLY A 93 -11.39 -3.01 -15.56
C GLY A 93 -11.94 -2.06 -16.63
N ILE A 94 -11.08 -1.39 -17.41
CA ILE A 94 -11.48 -0.56 -18.56
C ILE A 94 -12.02 -1.42 -19.71
N ALA A 95 -11.33 -2.53 -19.98
CA ALA A 95 -11.68 -3.46 -21.06
C ALA A 95 -12.83 -4.41 -20.68
N GLU A 96 -13.29 -4.38 -19.43
CA GLU A 96 -14.34 -5.24 -18.87
C GLU A 96 -14.10 -6.73 -19.16
N THR A 97 -12.85 -7.18 -18.96
CA THR A 97 -12.41 -8.53 -19.34
C THR A 97 -11.52 -9.20 -18.30
N ASP A 98 -11.41 -10.52 -18.40
CA ASP A 98 -10.48 -11.38 -17.65
C ASP A 98 -10.51 -11.20 -16.11
N ILE A 99 -11.69 -11.39 -15.53
CA ILE A 99 -11.90 -11.34 -14.07
C ILE A 99 -11.01 -12.34 -13.30
N GLU A 100 -10.64 -13.46 -13.93
CA GLU A 100 -9.76 -14.46 -13.32
C GLU A 100 -8.32 -13.94 -13.18
N LYS A 101 -7.80 -13.24 -14.17
CA LYS A 101 -6.52 -12.54 -14.04
C LYS A 101 -6.59 -11.41 -13.02
N ILE A 102 -7.70 -10.67 -12.94
CA ILE A 102 -7.90 -9.67 -11.87
C ILE A 102 -7.85 -10.33 -10.49
N LYS A 103 -8.46 -11.51 -10.29
CA LYS A 103 -8.37 -12.27 -9.04
C LYS A 103 -6.91 -12.63 -8.69
N GLN A 104 -6.13 -13.09 -9.67
CA GLN A 104 -4.72 -13.44 -9.47
C GLN A 104 -3.87 -12.21 -9.10
N LEU A 105 -4.08 -11.08 -9.78
CA LEU A 105 -3.41 -9.82 -9.48
C LEU A 105 -3.78 -9.30 -8.09
N ASN A 106 -5.05 -9.43 -7.71
CA ASN A 106 -5.54 -9.03 -6.39
C ASN A 106 -4.93 -9.89 -5.25
N LEU A 107 -4.59 -11.15 -5.48
CA LEU A 107 -3.82 -11.93 -4.50
C LEU A 107 -2.44 -11.32 -4.25
N LYS A 108 -1.72 -10.93 -5.32
CA LYS A 108 -0.42 -10.25 -5.20
C LYS A 108 -0.56 -8.89 -4.51
N LEU A 109 -1.60 -8.13 -4.87
CA LEU A 109 -1.93 -6.85 -4.25
C LEU A 109 -2.04 -6.98 -2.74
N LYS A 110 -2.86 -7.93 -2.26
CA LYS A 110 -3.07 -8.17 -0.83
C LYS A 110 -1.78 -8.53 -0.09
N VAL A 111 -0.97 -9.44 -0.64
CA VAL A 111 0.28 -9.87 0.00
C VAL A 111 1.22 -8.68 0.21
N ILE A 112 1.42 -7.86 -0.82
CA ILE A 112 2.32 -6.71 -0.73
C ILE A 112 1.74 -5.62 0.19
N CYS A 113 0.43 -5.38 0.16
CA CYS A 113 -0.20 -4.40 1.04
C CYS A 113 -0.13 -4.79 2.51
N VAL A 114 -0.24 -6.08 2.86
CA VAL A 114 -0.05 -6.54 4.24
C VAL A 114 1.36 -6.20 4.74
N GLN A 115 2.39 -6.50 3.93
CA GLN A 115 3.76 -6.16 4.28
C GLN A 115 3.96 -4.63 4.40
N ALA A 116 3.46 -3.86 3.43
CA ALA A 116 3.56 -2.40 3.44
C ALA A 116 2.90 -1.78 4.67
N ILE A 117 1.74 -2.29 5.08
CA ILE A 117 1.05 -1.86 6.30
C ILE A 117 1.93 -2.09 7.54
N ASP A 118 2.59 -3.24 7.62
CA ASP A 118 3.47 -3.56 8.75
C ASP A 118 4.75 -2.72 8.76
N GLU A 119 5.33 -2.45 7.59
CA GLU A 119 6.46 -1.54 7.43
C GLU A 119 6.11 -0.10 7.84
N ILE A 120 4.96 0.40 7.38
CA ILE A 120 4.48 1.75 7.72
C ILE A 120 4.19 1.86 9.21
N LYS A 121 3.56 0.85 9.83
CA LYS A 121 3.34 0.83 11.28
C LYS A 121 4.64 0.93 12.07
N LYS A 122 5.67 0.16 11.66
CA LYS A 122 7.00 0.19 12.29
C LYS A 122 7.66 1.55 12.12
N GLU A 123 7.66 2.07 10.90
CA GLU A 123 8.28 3.36 10.58
C GLU A 123 7.59 4.53 11.31
N LYS A 124 6.26 4.50 11.43
CA LYS A 124 5.51 5.53 12.14
C LYS A 124 5.94 5.69 13.61
N LEU A 125 6.37 4.60 14.28
CA LEU A 125 6.87 4.67 15.66
C LEU A 125 8.12 5.57 15.77
N ASN A 126 8.96 5.60 14.74
CA ASN A 126 10.16 6.44 14.70
C ASN A 126 9.78 7.94 14.69
N TYR A 127 8.73 8.31 13.97
CA TYR A 127 8.24 9.69 13.91
C TYR A 127 7.51 10.13 15.18
N ASN A 128 6.74 9.25 15.81
CA ASN A 128 6.08 9.54 17.08
C ASN A 128 7.09 9.85 18.19
N HIS A 129 8.16 9.05 18.29
CA HIS A 129 9.25 9.32 19.24
C HIS A 129 9.96 10.65 18.95
N ALA A 130 10.19 11.00 17.68
CA ALA A 130 10.80 12.27 17.30
C ALA A 130 9.93 13.48 17.70
N ILE A 131 8.60 13.37 17.56
CA ILE A 131 7.64 14.42 17.95
C ILE A 131 7.67 14.62 19.47
N LEU A 132 7.60 13.54 20.25
CA LEU A 132 7.62 13.60 21.72
C LEU A 132 8.89 14.27 22.26
N LYS A 133 10.08 13.90 21.72
CA LYS A 133 11.36 14.51 22.12
C LYS A 133 11.41 16.01 21.83
N LYS A 134 10.88 16.46 20.69
CA LYS A 134 10.82 17.89 20.33
C LYS A 134 9.89 18.67 21.28
N THR A 135 8.75 18.11 21.65
CA THR A 135 7.80 18.73 22.57
C THR A 135 8.40 18.89 23.97
N ILE A 136 9.04 17.84 24.51
CA ILE A 136 9.69 17.90 25.83
C ILE A 136 10.78 18.97 25.86
N ASN A 137 11.66 19.01 24.84
CA ASN A 137 12.77 19.97 24.79
C ASN A 137 12.33 21.42 24.58
N LYS A 138 11.13 21.65 24.03
CA LYS A 138 10.55 23.00 23.89
C LYS A 138 9.96 23.49 25.22
N ASN A 139 9.41 22.58 26.02
CA ASN A 139 8.81 22.91 27.32
C ASN A 139 9.83 23.08 28.45
N SER A 140 11.06 22.60 28.29
CA SER A 140 12.15 22.79 29.26
C SER A 140 13.02 24.03 29.02
N LYS A 141 12.70 24.83 27.98
CA LYS A 141 13.38 26.09 27.65
C LYS A 141 12.49 27.33 27.81
N SER A 142 11.32 27.17 28.43
CA SER A 142 10.38 28.25 28.74
C SER A 142 10.24 28.39 30.25
#